data_AF-A0A2N9XUG6-F1
#
_entry.id   AF-A0A2N9XUG6-F1
#
_cell.length_a   1.000
_cell.length_b   1.000
_cell.length_c   1.000
_cell.angle_alpha   90.00
_cell.angle_beta   90.00
_cell.angle_gamma   90.00
#
_symmetry.space_group_name_H-M   'P 1'
#
loop_
_entity.id
_entity.type
_entity.pdbx_description
1 polymer ?
#
loop_
_entity_poly.entity_id
_entity_poly.type
_entity_poly.pdbx_seq_one_letter_code
_entity_poly.pdbx_strand_id
1 'polypeptide(L)'
;MGINKSSLDSKCNQNSSGGGFETSYIIWDQRIISLDTEDIKSNYKGYFGFKDYYQFPIAHKFGHNVGNVPIIGHSDEYHDDSHINGGFKQDYPSIMNAGNELRKRHLDYILNQLNTMLPNTTFYLI
;
A
#
# COMPACT_ATOMS: atom_id res chain seq x y z
N MET A 1 27.28 21.05 19.59
CA MET A 1 27.67 20.24 18.41
C MET A 1 26.62 20.47 17.33
N GLY A 2 26.94 21.32 16.36
CA GLY A 2 26.02 21.68 15.27
C GLY A 2 26.08 20.64 14.15
N ILE A 3 24.91 20.17 13.71
CA ILE A 3 24.81 19.27 12.56
C ILE A 3 25.02 20.12 11.30
N ASN A 4 26.03 19.76 10.51
CA ASN A 4 26.39 20.42 9.26
C ASN A 4 25.23 20.33 8.25
N LYS A 5 24.64 21.47 7.89
CA LYS A 5 23.56 21.60 6.89
C LYS A 5 24.00 21.24 5.47
N SER A 6 25.29 21.08 5.19
CA SER A 6 25.84 20.91 3.84
C SER A 6 25.65 19.52 3.22
N SER A 7 25.18 18.51 3.97
CA SER A 7 24.94 17.17 3.42
C SER A 7 23.53 16.96 2.87
N LEU A 8 22.57 17.83 3.21
CA LEU A 8 21.17 17.71 2.78
C LEU A 8 20.92 18.42 1.44
N ASP A 9 21.73 19.42 1.09
CA ASP A 9 21.50 20.24 -0.11
C ASP A 9 22.12 19.66 -1.40
N SER A 10 22.91 18.58 -1.31
CA SER A 10 23.60 18.01 -2.48
C SER A 10 22.73 17.12 -3.38
N LYS A 11 21.49 16.81 -2.98
CA LYS A 11 20.55 16.00 -3.78
C LYS A 11 19.51 16.80 -4.56
N CYS A 12 19.43 18.12 -4.38
CA CYS A 12 18.40 18.95 -5.00
C CYS A 12 18.79 19.51 -6.39
N ASN A 13 19.92 19.10 -6.96
CA ASN A 13 20.36 19.54 -8.29
C ASN A 13 20.97 18.37 -9.07
N GLN A 14 20.11 17.51 -9.59
CA GLN A 14 20.43 16.64 -10.72
C GLN A 14 19.28 16.71 -11.72
N ASN A 15 19.67 16.85 -12.99
CA ASN A 15 18.86 17.22 -14.13
C ASN A 15 17.65 16.32 -14.38
N SER A 16 16.63 16.95 -15.00
CA SER A 16 15.46 16.35 -15.63
C SER A 16 15.82 15.18 -16.56
N SER A 17 15.80 13.98 -16.00
CA SER A 17 15.76 12.68 -16.66
C SER A 17 14.99 11.79 -15.72
N GLY A 18 13.93 11.13 -16.19
CA GLY A 18 12.94 10.42 -15.36
C GLY A 18 13.59 9.68 -14.19
N GLY A 19 13.13 9.98 -12.97
CA GLY A 19 13.68 9.42 -11.75
C GLY A 19 13.59 7.90 -11.77
N GLY A 20 14.67 7.22 -11.39
CA GLY A 20 14.65 5.77 -11.26
C GLY A 20 13.51 5.34 -10.34
N PHE A 21 12.79 4.29 -10.72
CA PHE A 21 11.74 3.69 -9.91
C PHE A 21 12.35 3.20 -8.59
N GLU A 22 12.25 4.00 -7.53
CA GLU A 22 12.56 3.56 -6.17
C GLU A 22 11.30 2.92 -5.61
N THR A 23 11.34 1.61 -5.32
CA THR A 23 10.16 0.92 -4.79
C THR A 23 9.76 1.51 -3.44
N SER A 24 8.59 2.13 -3.35
CA SER A 24 8.03 2.61 -2.08
C SER A 24 7.63 1.47 -1.15
N TYR A 25 7.89 1.67 0.15
CA TYR A 25 7.82 0.62 1.18
C TYR A 25 7.26 1.18 2.49
N ILE A 26 6.88 0.26 3.38
CA ILE A 26 6.32 0.57 4.69
C ILE A 26 7.16 -0.09 5.76
N ILE A 27 7.55 0.69 6.77
CA ILE A 27 8.19 0.21 7.98
C ILE A 27 7.15 0.29 9.10
N TRP A 28 6.51 -0.84 9.35
CA TRP A 28 5.35 -0.96 10.24
C TRP A 28 5.63 -0.59 11.69
N ASP A 29 6.73 -1.09 12.24
CA ASP A 29 7.17 -0.87 13.63
C ASP A 29 7.52 0.60 13.89
N GLN A 30 8.01 1.30 12.86
CA GLN A 30 8.38 2.71 12.94
C GLN A 30 7.26 3.66 12.50
N ARG A 31 6.16 3.13 11.94
CA ARG A 31 5.04 3.91 11.38
C ARG A 31 5.50 4.88 10.29
N ILE A 32 6.44 4.43 9.46
CA ILE A 32 6.99 5.21 8.35
C ILE A 32 6.49 4.63 7.03
N ILE A 33 6.01 5.51 6.17
CA ILE A 33 5.72 5.21 4.75
C ILE A 33 6.76 5.98 3.95
N SER A 34 7.55 5.26 3.17
CA SER A 34 8.45 5.86 2.19
C SER A 34 7.73 5.89 0.85
N LEU A 35 7.55 7.08 0.30
CA LEU A 35 6.96 7.30 -1.02
C LEU A 35 8.05 7.79 -1.97
N ASP A 36 8.01 7.29 -3.21
CA ASP A 36 8.80 7.85 -4.29
C ASP A 36 8.07 9.09 -4.88
N THR A 37 8.77 9.90 -5.67
CA THR A 37 8.16 11.08 -6.30
C THR A 37 7.21 10.75 -7.45
N GLU A 38 7.22 9.54 -7.97
CA GLU A 38 6.29 9.04 -8.99
C GLU A 38 4.98 8.51 -8.37
N ASP A 39 4.94 8.29 -7.04
CA ASP A 39 3.76 7.86 -6.29
C ASP A 39 2.70 8.97 -6.18
N ILE A 40 3.07 10.22 -6.44
CA ILE A 40 2.16 11.37 -6.41
C ILE A 40 1.25 11.46 -7.63
N LYS A 41 1.48 10.62 -8.65
CA LYS A 41 0.70 10.58 -9.89
C LYS A 41 -0.01 9.23 -10.02
N SER A 42 -1.15 9.25 -10.70
CA SER A 42 -1.81 8.01 -11.12
C SER A 42 -0.94 7.30 -12.14
N ASN A 43 -0.74 5.99 -11.95
CA ASN A 43 0.13 5.17 -12.78
C ASN A 43 -0.70 4.11 -13.51
N TYR A 44 -0.48 3.99 -14.82
CA TYR A 44 -1.08 2.91 -15.61
C TYR A 44 -0.41 1.58 -15.24
N LYS A 45 -1.21 0.57 -14.89
CA LYS A 45 -0.73 -0.75 -14.45
C LYS A 45 -0.93 -1.84 -15.50
N GLY A 46 -1.72 -1.59 -16.55
CA GLY A 46 -1.95 -2.51 -17.66
C GLY A 46 -3.42 -2.76 -17.98
N TYR A 47 -3.64 -3.61 -18.98
CA TYR A 47 -4.96 -4.04 -19.44
C TYR A 47 -5.22 -5.47 -18.95
N PHE A 48 -6.18 -5.64 -18.04
CA PHE A 48 -6.56 -6.94 -17.48
C PHE A 48 -8.08 -7.13 -17.56
N GLY A 49 -8.57 -8.34 -17.78
CA GLY A 49 -10.02 -8.62 -17.76
C GLY A 49 -10.85 -7.68 -18.63
N PHE A 50 -10.32 -7.28 -19.79
CA PHE A 50 -10.92 -6.35 -20.75
C PHE A 50 -11.04 -4.88 -20.33
N LYS A 51 -10.27 -4.44 -19.32
CA LYS A 51 -10.29 -3.07 -18.81
C LYS A 51 -8.88 -2.55 -18.51
N ASP A 52 -8.67 -1.26 -18.74
CA ASP A 52 -7.47 -0.55 -18.31
C ASP A 52 -7.48 -0.29 -16.79
N TYR A 53 -6.35 -0.56 -16.15
CA TYR A 53 -6.14 -0.28 -14.73
C TYR A 53 -5.16 0.86 -14.54
N TYR A 54 -5.60 1.81 -13.73
CA TYR A 54 -4.81 2.91 -13.22
C TYR A 54 -4.83 2.81 -11.70
N GLN A 55 -3.69 2.99 -11.06
CA GLN A 55 -3.56 2.92 -9.61
C GLN A 55 -3.23 4.30 -9.05
N PHE A 56 -3.80 4.65 -7.91
CA PHE A 56 -3.39 5.82 -7.11
C PHE A 56 -2.37 5.36 -6.05
N PRO A 57 -1.06 5.55 -6.27
CA PRO A 57 -0.04 4.87 -5.46
C PRO A 57 -0.08 5.26 -3.98
N ILE A 58 -0.31 6.53 -3.66
CA ILE A 58 -0.50 6.97 -2.26
C ILE A 58 -1.62 6.18 -1.57
N ALA A 59 -2.77 6.03 -2.22
CA ALA A 59 -3.91 5.31 -1.64
C ALA A 59 -3.62 3.81 -1.50
N HIS A 60 -2.95 3.23 -2.50
CA HIS A 60 -2.47 1.85 -2.48
C HIS A 60 -1.49 1.58 -1.33
N LYS A 61 -0.46 2.44 -1.17
CA LYS A 61 0.49 2.38 -0.04
C LYS A 61 -0.19 2.61 1.30
N PHE A 62 -1.18 3.50 1.37
CA PHE A 62 -1.98 3.63 2.57
C PHE A 62 -2.78 2.36 2.88
N GLY A 63 -3.32 1.69 1.85
CA GLY A 63 -4.03 0.42 1.97
C GLY A 63 -3.19 -0.69 2.59
N HIS A 64 -1.88 -0.73 2.28
CA HIS A 64 -0.97 -1.65 2.97
C HIS A 64 -1.02 -1.46 4.49
N ASN A 65 -1.20 -0.24 5.02
CA ASN A 65 -1.28 0.02 6.47
C ASN A 65 -2.49 -0.62 7.17
N VAL A 66 -3.48 -1.09 6.40
CA VAL A 66 -4.75 -1.56 6.94
C VAL A 66 -4.79 -3.09 6.97
N GLY A 67 -3.97 -3.67 7.84
CA GLY A 67 -4.08 -5.09 8.18
C GLY A 67 -3.47 -6.06 7.18
N ASN A 68 -2.61 -5.63 6.24
CA ASN A 68 -1.82 -6.54 5.41
C ASN A 68 -0.65 -7.17 6.19
N VAL A 69 -1.01 -8.03 7.14
CA VAL A 69 -0.07 -8.76 7.99
C VAL A 69 -0.16 -10.25 7.65
N PRO A 70 0.91 -10.88 7.10
CA PRO A 70 0.87 -12.27 6.63
C PRO A 70 0.39 -13.27 7.69
N ILE A 71 0.65 -12.98 8.97
CA ILE A 71 0.32 -13.86 10.10
C ILE A 71 -1.19 -14.05 10.31
N ILE A 72 -2.02 -13.12 9.81
CA ILE A 72 -3.49 -13.20 9.89
C ILE A 72 -4.11 -13.56 8.53
N GLY A 73 -3.31 -14.04 7.57
CA GLY A 73 -3.79 -14.41 6.23
C GLY A 73 -4.00 -13.23 5.29
N HIS A 74 -3.51 -12.05 5.65
CA HIS A 74 -3.50 -10.87 4.81
C HIS A 74 -2.11 -10.69 4.22
N SER A 75 -1.95 -10.91 2.92
CA SER A 75 -0.65 -10.76 2.27
C SER A 75 -0.60 -9.51 1.40
N ASP A 76 0.62 -9.01 1.24
CA ASP A 76 1.02 -8.10 0.18
C ASP A 76 0.73 -8.70 -1.21
N GLU A 77 0.52 -7.84 -2.20
CA GLU A 77 0.26 -8.14 -3.60
C GLU A 77 1.40 -8.94 -4.27
N TYR A 78 2.62 -8.85 -3.73
CA TYR A 78 3.83 -9.43 -4.32
C TYR A 78 4.01 -10.94 -4.12
N HIS A 79 3.16 -11.62 -3.34
CA HIS A 79 3.34 -13.06 -3.10
C HIS A 79 2.69 -13.91 -4.19
N ASP A 80 3.51 -14.68 -4.92
CA ASP A 80 3.06 -15.52 -6.05
C ASP A 80 2.28 -16.76 -5.63
N ASP A 81 2.50 -17.22 -4.40
CA ASP A 81 1.78 -18.37 -3.83
C ASP A 81 0.37 -17.97 -3.37
N SER A 82 -0.64 -18.49 -4.06
CA SER A 82 -2.06 -18.26 -3.74
C SER A 82 -2.49 -18.87 -2.40
N HIS A 83 -1.75 -19.82 -1.84
CA HIS A 83 -1.97 -20.32 -0.48
C HIS A 83 -1.56 -19.31 0.58
N ILE A 84 -0.61 -18.43 0.25
CA ILE A 84 -0.11 -17.38 1.14
C ILE A 84 -0.87 -16.06 0.90
N ASN A 85 -1.17 -15.76 -0.37
CA ASN A 85 -1.82 -14.51 -0.79
C ASN A 85 -3.34 -14.60 -0.94
N GLY A 86 -3.96 -15.77 -0.74
CA GLY A 86 -5.43 -15.91 -0.81
C GLY A 86 -6.02 -15.65 -2.21
N GLY A 87 -5.19 -15.67 -3.26
CA GLY A 87 -5.60 -15.41 -4.64
C GLY A 87 -5.71 -13.92 -5.01
N PHE A 88 -5.25 -13.00 -4.15
CA PHE A 88 -5.32 -11.54 -4.37
C PHE A 88 -4.57 -11.09 -5.63
N LYS A 89 -3.57 -11.85 -6.07
CA LYS A 89 -2.85 -11.56 -7.33
C LYS A 89 -3.76 -11.52 -8.56
N GLN A 90 -4.91 -12.23 -8.52
CA GLN A 90 -5.88 -12.28 -9.60
C GLN A 90 -7.02 -11.26 -9.44
N ASP A 91 -7.17 -10.64 -8.26
CA ASP A 91 -8.17 -9.59 -8.02
C ASP A 91 -7.65 -8.22 -8.49
N TYR A 92 -7.47 -8.08 -9.81
CA TYR A 92 -6.95 -6.85 -10.42
C TYR A 92 -7.69 -5.57 -10.01
N PRO A 93 -9.02 -5.54 -9.83
CA PRO A 93 -9.69 -4.33 -9.38
C PRO A 93 -9.44 -3.93 -7.92
N SER A 94 -8.90 -4.84 -7.10
CA SER A 94 -8.51 -4.56 -5.71
C SER A 94 -7.51 -3.40 -5.63
N ILE A 95 -7.66 -2.55 -4.60
CA ILE A 95 -6.66 -1.55 -4.22
C ILE A 95 -5.34 -2.19 -3.79
N MET A 96 -5.36 -3.45 -3.34
CA MET A 96 -4.17 -4.24 -3.00
C MET A 96 -3.65 -5.04 -4.23
N ASN A 97 -3.92 -4.53 -5.43
CA ASN A 97 -3.42 -4.99 -6.73
C ASN A 97 -3.45 -3.75 -7.65
N ALA A 98 -3.64 -3.91 -8.96
CA ALA A 98 -3.62 -2.85 -9.97
C ALA A 98 -4.75 -1.80 -9.88
N GLY A 99 -5.84 -2.09 -9.17
CA GLY A 99 -7.05 -1.27 -9.15
C GLY A 99 -7.15 -0.32 -7.97
N ASN A 100 -8.36 0.16 -7.70
CA ASN A 100 -8.66 1.13 -6.63
C ASN A 100 -9.90 0.75 -5.81
N GLU A 101 -10.37 -0.49 -5.91
CA GLU A 101 -11.57 -0.90 -5.20
C GLU A 101 -11.23 -1.51 -3.85
N LEU A 102 -11.96 -1.09 -2.82
CA LEU A 102 -11.88 -1.74 -1.50
C LEU A 102 -12.59 -3.09 -1.53
N ARG A 103 -12.16 -3.96 -0.62
CA ARG A 103 -12.71 -5.31 -0.40
C ARG A 103 -12.97 -5.48 1.09
N LYS A 104 -13.93 -6.34 1.44
CA LYS A 104 -14.25 -6.59 2.87
C LYS A 104 -13.01 -7.05 3.66
N ARG A 105 -12.15 -7.86 3.02
CA ARG A 105 -10.85 -8.31 3.55
C ARG A 105 -9.79 -7.22 3.77
N HIS A 106 -10.03 -5.98 3.36
CA HIS A 106 -9.12 -4.87 3.68
C HIS A 106 -9.55 -4.15 4.96
N LEU A 107 -10.72 -4.49 5.51
CA LEU A 107 -11.32 -3.79 6.65
C LEU A 107 -11.59 -4.72 7.83
N ASP A 108 -11.46 -6.04 7.66
CA ASP A 108 -11.66 -7.03 8.71
C ASP A 108 -10.66 -6.90 9.86
N TYR A 109 -9.39 -6.56 9.60
CA TYR A 109 -8.45 -6.28 10.69
C TYR A 109 -8.88 -5.07 11.51
N ILE A 110 -9.29 -3.96 10.86
CA ILE A 110 -9.87 -2.80 11.55
C ILE A 110 -11.09 -3.25 12.35
N LEU A 111 -11.99 -4.03 11.73
CA LEU A 111 -13.22 -4.49 12.37
C LEU A 111 -12.93 -5.33 13.62
N ASN A 112 -11.95 -6.24 13.54
CA ASN A 112 -11.49 -7.06 14.64
C ASN A 112 -10.93 -6.17 15.76
N GLN A 113 -10.08 -5.21 15.43
CA GLN A 113 -9.54 -4.27 16.43
C GLN A 113 -10.66 -3.45 17.08
N LEU A 114 -11.60 -2.88 16.32
CA LEU A 114 -12.73 -2.12 16.84
C LEU A 114 -13.59 -2.93 17.81
N ASN A 115 -13.86 -4.20 17.47
CA ASN A 115 -14.61 -5.12 18.33
C ASN A 115 -13.87 -5.52 19.62
N THR A 116 -12.55 -5.29 19.72
CA THR A 116 -11.78 -5.52 20.97
C THR A 116 -11.66 -4.27 21.83
N MET A 117 -11.84 -3.07 21.27
CA MET A 117 -11.58 -1.80 21.95
C MET A 117 -12.74 -1.32 22.82
N LEU A 118 -13.99 -1.66 22.47
CA LEU A 118 -15.18 -1.16 23.15
C LEU A 118 -16.06 -2.32 23.67
N PRO A 119 -16.14 -2.51 25.00
CA PRO A 119 -17.01 -3.54 25.56
C PRO A 119 -18.47 -3.21 25.28
N ASN A 120 -19.30 -4.25 25.15
CA ASN A 120 -20.74 -4.14 24.87
C ASN A 120 -21.10 -3.39 23.58
N THR A 121 -20.16 -3.28 22.63
CA THR A 121 -20.38 -2.71 21.29
C THR A 121 -19.97 -3.73 20.24
N THR A 122 -20.74 -3.85 19.16
CA THR A 122 -20.42 -4.74 18.04
C THR A 122 -20.44 -3.96 16.74
N PHE A 123 -19.30 -3.94 16.05
CA PHE A 123 -19.14 -3.39 14.72
C PHE A 123 -19.29 -4.51 13.68
N TYR A 124 -19.91 -4.18 12.55
CA TYR A 124 -20.03 -5.07 11.39
C TYR A 124 -19.90 -4.28 10.08
N LEU A 125 -19.44 -4.94 9.01
CA LEU A 125 -19.42 -4.39 7.66
C LEU A 125 -20.79 -4.62 7.00
N ILE A 126 -21.33 -3.57 6.38
CA ILE A 126 -22.57 -3.63 5.59
C ILE A 126 -22.18 -4.01 4.14
#